data_AF-A0A6L8MRZ1-F1
#
_entry.id   AF-A0A6L8MRZ1-F1
#
_cell.length_a   1.000
_cell.length_b   1.000
_cell.length_c   1.000
_cell.angle_alpha   90.00
_cell.angle_beta   90.00
_cell.angle_gamma   90.00
#
_symmetry.space_group_name_H-M   'P 1'
#
loop_
_entity.id
_entity.type
_entity.pdbx_description
1 polymer ?
#
loop_
_entity_poly.entity_id
_entity_poly.type
_entity_poly.pdbx_seq_one_letter_code
_entity_poly.pdbx_strand_id
1 'polypeptide(L)'
;MTFLSILCALLIEQMKPLRADNPIYAEIKSLALRMETWFNAGHSTHGRLGWFLMMAILVVPTGLIYWVLKYYNWTLAAFAWNVLIIYLTLGFRHYSHYFTSIQLALNAGDEAGARALLAEWTKLDTIGMEASEITRIAVEKSLITTHRNVFGVFFWFLMPLGPAGAVMYRVSEYLARAWTEPEHMRNEAFGQFAARAFYWIDWIPVRLTAVAFAVVGNFEDAIYAWRNFAHRWTNEPLGIILSAGGGAMGVRLGSPAETAVKAQVIDATTVDIELEDDVMPGEEPNIRSLQSTVGLVWRALLLWMLLLLLISSAWWLGASP
;
A
#
# COMPACT_ATOMS: atom_id res chain seq x y z
N MET A 1 21.51 -0.92 13.13
CA MET A 1 20.28 -0.78 13.95
C MET A 1 19.01 -0.85 13.13
N THR A 2 18.90 -0.15 11.99
CA THR A 2 17.69 -0.13 11.14
C THR A 2 17.24 -1.51 10.66
N PHE A 3 18.13 -2.33 10.10
CA PHE A 3 17.83 -3.72 9.70
C PHE A 3 17.27 -4.54 10.87
N LEU A 4 17.95 -4.51 12.02
CA LEU A 4 17.53 -5.25 13.21
C LEU A 4 16.18 -4.73 13.74
N SER A 5 15.90 -3.43 13.68
CA SER A 5 14.61 -2.88 14.10
C SER A 5 13.47 -3.38 13.22
N ILE A 6 13.68 -3.43 11.90
CA ILE A 6 12.69 -3.97 10.95
C ILE A 6 12.49 -5.47 11.19
N LEU A 7 13.58 -6.24 11.31
CA LEU A 7 13.51 -7.67 11.56
C LEU A 7 12.76 -7.98 12.86
N CYS A 8 13.08 -7.28 13.95
CA CYS A 8 12.38 -7.43 15.22
C CYS A 8 10.90 -7.05 15.10
N ALA A 9 10.58 -5.94 14.43
CA ALA A 9 9.19 -5.52 14.25
C ALA A 9 8.38 -6.56 13.44
N LEU A 10 8.95 -7.12 12.37
CA LEU A 10 8.34 -8.19 11.59
C LEU A 10 8.14 -9.47 12.41
N LEU A 11 9.13 -9.88 13.22
CA LEU A 11 9.00 -11.03 14.11
C LEU A 11 7.90 -10.82 15.16
N ILE A 12 7.84 -9.62 15.75
CA ILE A 12 6.79 -9.26 16.71
C ILE A 12 5.42 -9.28 16.01
N GLU A 13 5.29 -8.78 14.79
CA GLU A 13 4.04 -8.83 14.01
C GLU A 13 3.63 -10.29 13.66
N GLN A 14 4.60 -11.18 13.40
CA GLN A 14 4.36 -12.61 13.21
C GLN A 14 3.89 -13.31 14.50
N MET A 15 4.38 -12.90 15.68
CA MET A 15 3.97 -13.48 16.96
C MET A 15 2.66 -12.89 17.49
N LYS A 16 2.52 -11.57 17.43
CA LYS A 16 1.36 -10.80 17.94
C LYS A 16 0.94 -9.77 16.90
N PRO A 17 0.00 -10.14 16.01
CA PRO A 17 -0.53 -9.19 15.05
C PRO A 17 -1.20 -8.03 15.77
N LEU A 18 -0.96 -6.81 15.27
CA LEU A 18 -1.72 -5.65 15.71
C LEU A 18 -3.20 -5.90 15.43
N ARG A 19 -3.98 -6.02 16.50
CA ARG A 19 -5.42 -6.16 16.42
C ARG A 19 -6.04 -4.90 15.83
N ALA A 20 -7.18 -5.09 15.16
CA ALA A 20 -7.93 -4.01 14.54
C ALA A 20 -8.37 -2.91 15.50
N ASP A 21 -8.57 -3.29 16.76
CA ASP A 21 -9.08 -2.43 17.82
C ASP A 21 -7.97 -1.74 18.61
N ASN A 22 -6.82 -1.48 17.99
CA ASN A 22 -5.75 -0.77 18.68
C ASN A 22 -6.20 0.67 19.00
N PRO A 23 -6.21 1.08 20.28
CA PRO A 23 -6.66 2.41 20.69
C PRO A 23 -5.89 3.53 19.98
N ILE A 24 -4.60 3.33 19.65
CA ILE A 24 -3.79 4.34 18.94
C ILE A 24 -4.40 4.64 17.56
N TYR A 25 -4.83 3.61 16.84
CA TYR A 25 -5.47 3.79 15.54
C TYR A 25 -6.85 4.45 15.68
N ALA A 26 -7.62 4.10 16.71
CA ALA A 26 -8.90 4.75 16.99
C ALA A 26 -8.72 6.24 17.33
N GLU A 27 -7.73 6.59 18.12
CA GLU A 27 -7.39 7.97 18.47
C GLU A 27 -6.97 8.77 17.23
N ILE A 28 -6.10 8.21 16.37
CA ILE A 28 -5.69 8.86 15.11
C ILE A 28 -6.90 9.07 14.18
N LYS A 29 -7.79 8.08 14.07
CA LYS A 29 -9.05 8.21 13.30
C LYS A 29 -9.92 9.33 13.88
N SER A 30 -10.09 9.36 15.20
CA SER A 30 -10.90 10.38 15.87
C SER A 30 -10.30 11.79 15.68
N LEU A 31 -8.97 11.90 15.71
CA LEU A 31 -8.26 13.14 15.48
C LEU A 31 -8.44 13.61 14.03
N ALA A 32 -8.31 12.70 13.06
CA ALA A 32 -8.51 13.02 11.65
C ALA A 32 -9.94 13.49 11.36
N LEU A 33 -10.94 12.83 11.96
CA LEU A 33 -12.34 13.24 11.85
C LEU A 33 -12.58 14.61 12.52
N ARG A 34 -12.05 14.84 13.72
CA ARG A 34 -12.15 16.15 14.39
C ARG A 34 -11.53 17.25 13.53
N MET A 35 -10.34 16.99 12.98
CA MET A 35 -9.64 17.92 12.11
C MET A 35 -10.42 18.22 10.83
N GLU A 36 -11.03 17.20 10.22
CA GLU A 36 -11.96 17.39 9.11
C GLU A 36 -13.13 18.28 9.54
N THR A 37 -13.84 17.96 10.63
CA THR A 37 -14.99 18.78 11.08
C THR A 37 -14.62 20.22 11.48
N TRP A 38 -13.43 20.45 12.03
CA TRP A 38 -13.00 21.79 12.48
C TRP A 38 -12.52 22.67 11.33
N PHE A 39 -11.87 22.08 10.31
CA PHE A 39 -11.30 22.82 9.20
C PHE A 39 -12.17 22.77 7.93
N ASN A 40 -13.17 21.91 7.88
CA ASN A 40 -14.05 21.79 6.72
C ASN A 40 -15.12 22.90 6.69
N ALA A 41 -14.69 24.08 6.26
CA ALA A 41 -15.54 25.23 5.94
C ALA A 41 -15.80 25.37 4.42
N GLY A 42 -15.74 24.25 3.67
CA GLY A 42 -16.04 24.20 2.22
C GLY A 42 -14.99 24.81 1.28
N HIS A 43 -13.76 25.09 1.75
CA HIS A 43 -12.69 25.71 0.93
C HIS A 43 -11.40 24.87 0.88
N SER A 44 -10.78 24.79 -0.31
CA SER A 44 -9.55 24.00 -0.60
C SER A 44 -8.31 24.37 0.22
N THR A 45 -8.22 25.62 0.68
CA THR A 45 -7.10 26.11 1.48
C THR A 45 -7.07 25.49 2.89
N HIS A 46 -8.22 25.12 3.43
CA HIS A 46 -8.30 24.52 4.77
C HIS A 46 -7.85 23.05 4.78
N GLY A 47 -8.01 22.32 3.68
CA GLY A 47 -7.48 20.95 3.53
C GLY A 47 -5.96 20.90 3.59
N ARG A 48 -5.29 21.90 3.00
CA ARG A 48 -3.83 22.07 3.11
C ARG A 48 -3.39 22.26 4.56
N LEU A 49 -4.03 23.19 5.26
CA LEU A 49 -3.68 23.50 6.65
C LEU A 49 -3.93 22.30 7.57
N GLY A 50 -5.08 21.63 7.42
CA GLY A 50 -5.42 20.42 8.18
C GLY A 50 -4.40 19.30 7.95
N TRP A 51 -3.95 19.11 6.71
CA TRP A 51 -2.92 18.11 6.38
C TRP A 51 -1.58 18.42 7.06
N PHE A 52 -1.09 19.66 6.95
CA PHE A 52 0.16 20.06 7.60
C PHE A 52 0.08 19.98 9.12
N LEU A 53 -1.07 20.32 9.71
CA LEU A 53 -1.26 20.24 11.16
C LEU A 53 -1.28 18.78 11.64
N MET A 54 -1.95 17.87 10.92
CA MET A 54 -1.90 16.42 11.20
C MET A 54 -0.47 15.88 11.11
N MET A 55 0.27 16.27 10.07
CA MET A 55 1.68 15.90 9.94
C MET A 55 2.53 16.46 11.08
N ALA A 56 2.36 17.73 11.43
CA ALA A 56 3.11 18.36 12.51
C ALA A 56 2.85 17.66 13.85
N ILE A 57 1.58 17.35 14.17
CA ILE A 57 1.18 16.71 15.43
C ILE A 57 1.76 15.28 15.57
N LEU A 58 1.85 14.51 14.48
CA LEU A 58 2.27 13.11 14.56
C LEU A 58 3.75 12.87 14.21
N VAL A 59 4.26 13.57 13.19
CA VAL A 59 5.61 13.37 12.66
C VAL A 59 6.65 14.09 13.52
N VAL A 60 6.39 15.33 13.95
CA VAL A 60 7.37 16.13 14.70
C VAL A 60 7.68 15.51 16.06
N PRO A 61 6.71 15.11 16.90
CA PRO A 61 7.03 14.45 18.17
C PRO A 61 7.78 13.13 17.95
N THR A 62 7.41 12.36 16.92
CA THR A 62 8.09 11.09 16.61
C THR A 62 9.56 11.29 16.26
N GLY A 63 9.85 12.29 15.42
CA GLY A 63 11.22 12.66 15.07
C GLY A 63 11.98 13.28 16.24
N LEU A 64 11.33 14.12 17.04
CA LEU A 64 11.93 14.79 18.20
C LEU A 64 12.35 13.77 19.27
N ILE A 65 11.47 12.81 19.60
CA ILE A 65 11.79 11.72 20.53
C ILE A 65 13.01 10.95 20.03
N TYR A 66 13.02 10.56 18.75
CA TYR A 66 14.17 9.84 18.18
C TYR A 66 15.46 10.66 18.22
N TRP A 67 15.38 11.96 17.92
CA TRP A 67 16.53 12.87 17.97
C TRP A 67 17.07 13.02 19.39
N VAL A 68 16.20 13.22 20.38
CA VAL A 68 16.58 13.28 21.80
C VAL A 68 17.24 11.98 22.26
N LEU A 69 16.67 10.83 21.90
CA LEU A 69 17.25 9.51 22.26
C LEU A 69 18.65 9.33 21.66
N LYS A 70 18.88 9.81 20.44
CA LYS A 70 20.22 9.82 19.82
C LYS A 70 21.16 10.82 20.49
N TYR A 71 20.68 12.02 20.82
CA TYR A 71 21.48 13.07 21.46
C TYR A 71 22.07 12.60 22.80
N TYR A 72 21.28 11.89 23.61
CA TYR A 72 21.74 11.31 24.87
C TYR A 72 22.46 9.96 24.73
N ASN A 73 22.75 9.50 23.51
CA ASN A 73 23.37 8.20 23.22
C ASN A 73 22.63 6.99 23.81
N TRP A 74 21.32 7.09 24.02
CA TRP A 74 20.48 5.97 24.50
C TRP A 74 20.15 5.04 23.34
N THR A 75 21.16 4.35 22.83
CA THR A 75 21.08 3.50 21.62
C THR A 75 20.01 2.42 21.73
N LEU A 76 19.86 1.78 22.89
CA LEU A 76 18.85 0.76 23.12
C LEU A 76 17.43 1.34 23.11
N ALA A 77 17.23 2.52 23.70
CA ALA A 77 15.93 3.19 23.70
C ALA A 77 15.57 3.71 22.30
N ALA A 78 16.55 4.25 21.55
CA ALA A 78 16.37 4.63 20.15
C ALA A 78 16.03 3.41 19.27
N PHE A 79 16.65 2.26 19.54
CA PHE A 79 16.30 1.00 18.89
C PHE A 79 14.87 0.55 19.21
N ALA A 80 14.48 0.57 20.48
CA ALA A 80 13.13 0.22 20.92
C ALA A 80 12.08 1.16 20.31
N TRP A 81 12.38 2.46 20.22
CA TRP A 81 11.51 3.45 19.57
C TRP A 81 11.32 3.14 18.08
N ASN A 82 12.39 2.80 17.36
CA ASN A 82 12.29 2.39 15.96
C ASN A 82 11.42 1.13 15.79
N VAL A 83 11.65 0.10 16.62
CA VAL A 83 10.84 -1.13 16.60
C VAL A 83 9.38 -0.81 16.87
N LEU A 84 9.09 0.03 17.87
CA LEU A 84 7.74 0.44 18.23
C LEU A 84 7.05 1.19 17.08
N ILE A 85 7.71 2.17 16.48
CA ILE A 85 7.13 2.96 15.39
C ILE A 85 6.90 2.09 14.16
N ILE A 86 7.88 1.27 13.76
CA ILE A 86 7.72 0.34 12.63
C ILE A 86 6.56 -0.60 12.92
N TYR A 87 6.52 -1.21 14.10
CA TYR A 87 5.42 -2.09 14.51
C TYR A 87 4.07 -1.36 14.38
N LEU A 88 3.92 -0.17 14.97
CA LEU A 88 2.67 0.59 14.90
C LEU A 88 2.28 1.00 13.47
N THR A 89 3.24 1.29 12.61
CA THR A 89 2.99 1.69 11.21
C THR A 89 2.76 0.50 10.27
N LEU A 90 3.29 -0.68 10.61
CA LEU A 90 3.01 -1.95 9.94
C LEU A 90 1.57 -2.37 10.25
N GLY A 91 0.69 -2.18 9.27
CA GLY A 91 -0.71 -2.62 9.34
C GLY A 91 -0.95 -3.95 8.61
N PHE A 92 0.08 -4.74 8.35
CA PHE A 92 0.03 -5.85 7.37
C PHE A 92 -0.90 -6.99 7.84
N ARG A 93 -0.85 -7.39 9.10
CA ARG A 93 -1.66 -8.52 9.57
C ARG A 93 -3.13 -8.21 9.87
N HIS A 94 -3.54 -6.94 9.86
CA HIS A 94 -4.94 -6.53 9.95
C HIS A 94 -5.78 -7.06 8.76
N TYR A 95 -5.14 -7.24 7.60
CA TYR A 95 -5.82 -7.59 6.34
C TYR A 95 -5.51 -8.99 5.83
N SER A 96 -4.42 -9.61 6.30
CA SER A 96 -4.06 -10.99 5.93
C SER A 96 -5.12 -12.02 6.35
N HIS A 97 -5.88 -11.79 7.42
CA HIS A 97 -6.90 -12.74 7.87
C HIS A 97 -8.05 -12.84 6.86
N TYR A 98 -8.53 -11.71 6.32
CA TYR A 98 -9.55 -11.71 5.28
C TYR A 98 -9.07 -12.46 4.04
N PHE A 99 -7.85 -12.16 3.58
CA PHE A 99 -7.28 -12.84 2.42
C PHE A 99 -7.20 -14.36 2.61
N THR A 100 -6.67 -14.82 3.75
CA THR A 100 -6.60 -16.26 4.06
C THR A 100 -7.98 -16.87 4.23
N SER A 101 -8.94 -16.18 4.84
CA SER A 101 -10.31 -16.69 5.04
C SER A 101 -11.06 -16.82 3.72
N ILE A 102 -10.93 -15.82 2.82
CA ILE A 102 -11.48 -15.87 1.46
C ILE A 102 -10.85 -17.03 0.69
N GLN A 103 -9.53 -17.19 0.78
CA GLN A 103 -8.83 -18.31 0.15
C GLN A 103 -9.34 -19.66 0.66
N LEU A 104 -9.55 -19.82 1.97
CA LEU A 104 -10.08 -21.06 2.56
C LEU A 104 -11.52 -21.31 2.13
N ALA A 105 -12.38 -20.29 2.13
CA ALA A 105 -13.77 -20.38 1.70
C ALA A 105 -13.88 -20.82 0.24
N LEU A 106 -13.11 -20.18 -0.66
CA LEU A 106 -13.08 -20.56 -2.08
C LEU A 106 -12.54 -21.97 -2.30
N ASN A 107 -11.50 -22.39 -1.56
CA ASN A 107 -11.00 -23.78 -1.65
C ASN A 107 -12.03 -24.81 -1.15
N ALA A 108 -12.92 -24.42 -0.23
CA ALA A 108 -14.01 -25.26 0.25
C ALA A 108 -15.25 -25.22 -0.66
N GLY A 109 -15.25 -24.42 -1.73
CA GLY A 109 -16.42 -24.19 -2.60
C GLY A 109 -17.49 -23.28 -1.98
N ASP A 110 -17.21 -22.62 -0.85
CA ASP A 110 -18.12 -21.68 -0.20
C ASP A 110 -17.96 -20.27 -0.78
N GLU A 111 -18.53 -20.06 -1.97
CA GLU A 111 -18.54 -18.75 -2.62
C GLU A 111 -19.36 -17.72 -1.84
N ALA A 112 -20.43 -18.14 -1.16
CA ALA A 112 -21.28 -17.23 -0.38
C ALA A 112 -20.50 -16.65 0.81
N GLY A 113 -19.76 -17.49 1.54
CA GLY A 113 -18.85 -17.05 2.59
C GLY A 113 -17.72 -16.17 2.05
N ALA A 114 -17.15 -16.51 0.90
CA ALA A 114 -16.12 -15.71 0.26
C ALA A 114 -16.62 -14.31 -0.15
N ARG A 115 -17.84 -14.19 -0.69
CA ARG A 115 -18.51 -12.91 -1.00
C ARG A 115 -18.69 -12.09 0.27
N ALA A 116 -19.25 -12.67 1.33
CA ALA A 116 -19.49 -11.97 2.58
C ALA A 116 -18.18 -11.42 3.20
N LEU A 117 -17.13 -12.22 3.22
CA LEU A 117 -15.81 -11.81 3.70
C LEU A 117 -15.19 -10.71 2.82
N LEU A 118 -15.36 -10.80 1.50
CA LEU A 118 -14.87 -9.77 0.58
C LEU A 118 -15.63 -8.45 0.78
N ALA A 119 -16.96 -8.49 0.88
CA ALA A 119 -17.80 -7.31 1.14
C ALA A 119 -17.41 -6.63 2.47
N GLU A 120 -17.15 -7.42 3.51
CA GLU A 120 -16.70 -6.89 4.79
C GLU A 120 -15.37 -6.17 4.67
N TRP A 121 -14.43 -6.73 3.90
CA TRP A 121 -13.08 -6.20 3.70
C TRP A 121 -13.03 -4.97 2.79
N THR A 122 -13.74 -4.99 1.66
CA THR A 122 -13.66 -3.94 0.63
C THR A 122 -14.73 -2.87 0.78
N LYS A 123 -15.81 -3.16 1.53
CA LYS A 123 -17.03 -2.34 1.60
C LYS A 123 -17.72 -2.13 0.24
N LEU A 124 -17.45 -3.02 -0.72
CA LEU A 124 -18.11 -3.05 -2.01
C LEU A 124 -19.33 -3.97 -1.95
N ASP A 125 -20.30 -3.71 -2.81
CA ASP A 125 -21.36 -4.68 -3.06
C ASP A 125 -20.77 -5.85 -3.85
N THR A 126 -20.85 -7.05 -3.26
CA THR A 126 -20.33 -8.29 -3.86
C THR A 126 -21.44 -9.27 -4.22
N ILE A 127 -22.70 -8.82 -4.23
CA ILE A 127 -23.84 -9.66 -4.59
C ILE A 127 -23.69 -10.11 -6.06
N GLY A 128 -23.78 -11.42 -6.29
CA GLY A 128 -23.71 -12.00 -7.63
C GLY A 128 -22.31 -12.11 -8.24
N MET A 129 -21.24 -11.76 -7.50
CA MET A 129 -19.86 -11.90 -8.00
C MET A 129 -19.47 -13.38 -8.19
N GLU A 130 -18.85 -13.70 -9.31
CA GLU A 130 -18.29 -15.03 -9.58
C GLU A 130 -16.99 -15.27 -8.79
N ALA A 131 -16.60 -16.54 -8.61
CA ALA A 131 -15.38 -16.90 -7.86
C ALA A 131 -14.09 -16.24 -8.42
N SER A 132 -14.01 -16.08 -9.74
CA SER A 132 -12.87 -15.40 -10.41
C SER A 132 -12.83 -13.91 -10.10
N GLU A 133 -13.98 -13.25 -10.00
CA GLU A 133 -14.09 -11.83 -9.64
C GLU A 133 -13.74 -11.60 -8.17
N ILE A 134 -14.23 -12.47 -7.27
CA ILE A 134 -13.86 -12.45 -5.86
C ILE A 134 -12.35 -12.58 -5.70
N THR A 135 -11.77 -13.55 -6.43
CA THR A 135 -10.32 -13.80 -6.46
C THR A 135 -9.57 -12.56 -6.95
N ARG A 136 -9.98 -11.97 -8.07
CA ARG A 136 -9.37 -10.78 -8.67
C ARG A 136 -9.28 -9.64 -7.66
N ILE A 137 -10.41 -9.25 -7.09
CA ILE A 137 -10.50 -8.13 -6.14
C ILE A 137 -9.69 -8.44 -4.88
N ALA A 138 -9.72 -9.68 -4.39
CA ALA A 138 -8.91 -10.08 -3.24
C ALA A 138 -7.40 -9.97 -3.51
N VAL A 139 -6.94 -10.39 -4.69
CA VAL A 139 -5.53 -10.27 -5.12
C VAL A 139 -5.13 -8.79 -5.23
N GLU A 140 -5.92 -7.98 -5.94
CA GLU A 140 -5.65 -6.55 -6.11
C GLU A 140 -5.55 -5.84 -4.77
N LYS A 141 -6.56 -6.06 -3.90
CA LYS A 141 -6.59 -5.47 -2.57
C LYS A 141 -5.39 -5.91 -1.73
N SER A 142 -4.98 -7.17 -1.85
CA SER A 142 -3.81 -7.71 -1.14
C SER A 142 -2.50 -7.05 -1.60
N LEU A 143 -2.28 -6.92 -2.91
CA LEU A 143 -1.08 -6.26 -3.47
C LEU A 143 -0.99 -4.79 -3.04
N ILE A 144 -2.10 -4.05 -3.16
CA ILE A 144 -2.18 -2.64 -2.75
C ILE A 144 -1.91 -2.49 -1.26
N THR A 145 -2.56 -3.33 -0.44
CA THR A 145 -2.44 -3.29 1.02
C THR A 145 -1.02 -3.64 1.46
N THR A 146 -0.40 -4.62 0.81
CA THR A 146 1.00 -5.01 1.06
C THR A 146 1.94 -3.84 0.76
N HIS A 147 1.78 -3.20 -0.40
CA HIS A 147 2.57 -2.03 -0.74
C HIS A 147 2.46 -0.92 0.30
N ARG A 148 1.25 -0.50 0.62
CA ARG A 148 0.99 0.62 1.53
C ARG A 148 1.35 0.32 2.98
N ASN A 149 1.22 -0.92 3.43
CA ASN A 149 1.49 -1.25 4.83
C ASN A 149 2.94 -1.68 5.07
N VAL A 150 3.64 -2.20 4.06
CA VAL A 150 4.97 -2.78 4.20
C VAL A 150 6.00 -2.00 3.37
N PHE A 151 5.92 -2.08 2.04
CA PHE A 151 6.98 -1.57 1.16
C PHE A 151 7.12 -0.03 1.22
N GLY A 152 6.01 0.69 1.24
CA GLY A 152 6.01 2.16 1.37
C GLY A 152 6.52 2.64 2.73
N VAL A 153 6.13 1.95 3.80
CA VAL A 153 6.61 2.21 5.17
C VAL A 153 8.10 1.95 5.26
N PHE A 154 8.58 0.84 4.70
CA PHE A 154 10.00 0.49 4.68
C PHE A 154 10.80 1.55 3.95
N PHE A 155 10.40 1.94 2.74
CA PHE A 155 11.09 2.97 1.97
C PHE A 155 11.33 4.24 2.81
N TRP A 156 10.27 4.80 3.39
CA TRP A 156 10.38 6.05 4.16
C TRP A 156 11.07 5.89 5.52
N PHE A 157 11.05 4.69 6.11
CA PHE A 157 11.85 4.39 7.30
C PHE A 157 13.35 4.32 6.99
N LEU A 158 13.74 3.82 5.80
CA LEU A 158 15.13 3.73 5.37
C LEU A 158 15.72 5.11 5.02
N MET A 159 14.87 6.06 4.61
CA MET A 159 15.28 7.43 4.34
C MET A 159 15.80 8.12 5.62
N PRO A 160 16.56 9.22 5.50
CA PRO A 160 17.18 9.91 6.65
C PRO A 160 16.20 10.35 7.75
N LEU A 161 14.91 10.45 7.43
CA LEU A 161 13.82 10.74 8.36
C LEU A 161 13.59 9.63 9.40
N GLY A 162 13.98 8.38 9.11
CA GLY A 162 13.87 7.25 10.03
C GLY A 162 12.42 7.00 10.49
N PRO A 163 12.15 6.86 11.80
CA PRO A 163 10.81 6.56 12.31
C PRO A 163 9.79 7.66 11.96
N ALA A 164 10.21 8.92 11.84
CA ALA A 164 9.33 10.00 11.43
C ALA A 164 8.83 9.81 9.99
N GLY A 165 9.66 9.26 9.10
CA GLY A 165 9.30 8.96 7.71
C GLY A 165 8.22 7.88 7.61
N ALA A 166 8.34 6.82 8.43
CA ALA A 166 7.34 5.76 8.51
C ALA A 166 5.95 6.31 8.90
N VAL A 167 5.90 7.17 9.94
CA VAL A 167 4.67 7.82 10.37
C VAL A 167 4.13 8.76 9.30
N MET A 168 4.99 9.57 8.67
CA MET A 168 4.59 10.49 7.60
C MET A 168 3.91 9.74 6.45
N TYR A 169 4.50 8.63 5.98
CA TYR A 169 3.92 7.82 4.92
C TYR A 169 2.55 7.27 5.33
N ARG A 170 2.47 6.68 6.53
CA ARG A 170 1.24 6.04 7.01
C ARG A 170 0.09 7.02 7.23
N VAL A 171 0.39 8.18 7.80
CA VAL A 171 -0.61 9.25 8.00
C VAL A 171 -1.02 9.82 6.64
N SER A 172 -0.10 10.00 5.69
CA SER A 172 -0.41 10.52 4.35
C SER A 172 -1.36 9.60 3.61
N GLU A 173 -1.09 8.29 3.64
CA GLU A 173 -1.94 7.26 3.03
C GLU A 173 -3.34 7.26 3.65
N TYR A 174 -3.42 7.29 4.98
CA TYR A 174 -4.70 7.30 5.69
C TYR A 174 -5.52 8.55 5.37
N LEU A 175 -4.91 9.75 5.40
CA LEU A 175 -5.58 11.00 5.08
C LEU A 175 -6.07 11.05 3.63
N ALA A 176 -5.23 10.58 2.69
CA ALA A 176 -5.60 10.52 1.28
C ALA A 176 -6.81 9.61 1.05
N ARG A 177 -6.93 8.50 1.79
CA ARG A 177 -8.10 7.62 1.73
C ARG A 177 -9.31 8.23 2.43
N ALA A 178 -9.18 8.59 3.71
CA ALA A 178 -10.29 9.03 4.55
C ALA A 178 -10.96 10.31 4.03
N TRP A 179 -10.19 11.29 3.56
CA TRP A 179 -10.72 12.56 3.06
C TRP A 179 -11.15 12.54 1.59
N THR A 180 -11.00 11.39 0.91
CA THR A 180 -11.44 11.20 -0.49
C THR A 180 -12.56 10.15 -0.58
N GLU A 181 -12.93 9.49 0.52
CA GLU A 181 -13.95 8.43 0.55
C GLU A 181 -15.35 9.01 0.22
N PRO A 182 -16.15 8.39 -0.67
CA PRO A 182 -17.40 8.99 -1.19
C PRO A 182 -18.50 9.24 -0.15
N GLU A 183 -18.49 8.53 0.98
CA GLU A 183 -19.49 8.67 2.06
C GLU A 183 -19.34 9.96 2.87
N HIS A 184 -18.22 10.67 2.78
CA HIS A 184 -17.98 11.94 3.50
C HIS A 184 -17.92 13.13 2.53
N MET A 185 -19.03 13.34 1.81
CA MET A 185 -19.25 14.47 0.91
C MET A 185 -18.35 14.45 -0.34
N ARG A 186 -18.83 13.72 -1.35
CA ARG A 186 -18.38 13.84 -2.75
C ARG A 186 -18.13 15.31 -3.11
N ASN A 187 -16.88 15.63 -3.48
CA ASN A 187 -16.41 16.87 -4.12
C ASN A 187 -15.96 18.04 -3.24
N GLU A 188 -15.49 17.83 -2.01
CA GLU A 188 -14.80 18.92 -1.34
C GLU A 188 -13.34 19.03 -1.76
N ALA A 189 -12.95 20.25 -2.13
CA ALA A 189 -11.57 20.58 -2.48
C ALA A 189 -10.57 20.37 -1.32
N PHE A 190 -11.07 19.94 -0.15
CA PHE A 190 -10.32 19.58 1.05
C PHE A 190 -9.44 18.33 0.84
N GLY A 191 -10.01 17.23 0.34
CA GLY A 191 -9.29 15.95 0.15
C GLY A 191 -8.30 15.95 -1.02
N GLN A 192 -8.48 16.83 -2.01
CA GLN A 192 -7.64 16.89 -3.22
C GLN A 192 -6.16 17.12 -2.90
N PHE A 193 -5.86 17.93 -1.89
CA PHE A 193 -4.48 18.15 -1.47
C PHE A 193 -3.87 16.89 -0.86
N ALA A 194 -4.58 16.20 0.03
CA ALA A 194 -4.10 14.97 0.66
C ALA A 194 -3.84 13.88 -0.38
N ALA A 195 -4.74 13.69 -1.34
CA ALA A 195 -4.56 12.77 -2.45
C ALA A 195 -3.33 13.11 -3.31
N ARG A 196 -3.13 14.40 -3.62
CA ARG A 196 -1.98 14.85 -4.41
C ARG A 196 -0.65 14.76 -3.66
N ALA A 197 -0.65 15.11 -2.37
CA ALA A 197 0.53 14.96 -1.52
C ALA A 197 0.93 13.49 -1.42
N PHE A 198 -0.03 12.60 -1.21
CA PHE A 198 0.23 11.16 -1.16
C PHE A 198 0.75 10.62 -2.50
N TYR A 199 0.21 11.05 -3.64
CA TYR A 199 0.73 10.67 -4.96
C TYR A 199 2.25 10.93 -5.08
N TRP A 200 2.73 12.10 -4.64
CA TRP A 200 4.15 12.43 -4.68
C TRP A 200 4.99 11.67 -3.65
N ILE A 201 4.47 11.49 -2.44
CA ILE A 201 5.12 10.72 -1.37
C ILE A 201 5.28 9.24 -1.77
N ASP A 202 4.31 8.70 -2.52
CA ASP A 202 4.26 7.30 -2.96
C ASP A 202 4.94 7.05 -4.32
N TRP A 203 5.31 8.11 -5.04
CA TRP A 203 5.80 8.03 -6.42
C TRP A 203 7.05 7.16 -6.60
N ILE A 204 7.99 7.20 -5.65
CA ILE A 204 9.19 6.34 -5.64
C ILE A 204 8.86 4.96 -5.07
N PRO A 205 8.26 4.84 -3.86
CA PRO A 205 7.93 3.54 -3.29
C PRO A 205 7.16 2.60 -4.22
N VAL A 206 6.16 3.13 -4.93
CA VAL A 206 5.29 2.35 -5.82
C VAL A 206 6.08 1.69 -6.95
N ARG A 207 7.00 2.43 -7.57
CA ARG A 207 7.85 1.96 -8.66
C ARG A 207 8.88 0.97 -8.16
N LEU A 208 9.46 1.21 -6.99
CA LEU A 208 10.39 0.27 -6.38
C LEU A 208 9.71 -1.06 -6.02
N THR A 209 8.43 -1.01 -5.63
CA THR A 209 7.62 -2.20 -5.37
C THR A 209 7.32 -2.97 -6.65
N ALA A 210 6.95 -2.26 -7.73
CA ALA A 210 6.75 -2.89 -9.04
C ALA A 210 8.04 -3.55 -9.58
N VAL A 211 9.20 -2.91 -9.42
CA VAL A 211 10.50 -3.53 -9.75
C VAL A 211 10.75 -4.76 -8.89
N ALA A 212 10.49 -4.69 -7.58
CA ALA A 212 10.66 -5.84 -6.69
C ALA A 212 9.78 -7.03 -7.13
N PHE A 213 8.52 -6.79 -7.52
CA PHE A 213 7.64 -7.82 -8.07
C PHE A 213 8.16 -8.40 -9.39
N ALA A 214 8.63 -7.55 -10.30
CA ALA A 214 9.23 -7.99 -11.56
C ALA A 214 10.46 -8.89 -11.31
N VAL A 215 11.33 -8.53 -10.37
CA VAL A 215 12.56 -9.30 -10.09
C VAL A 215 12.29 -10.67 -9.46
N VAL A 216 11.23 -10.79 -8.66
CA VAL A 216 10.93 -12.06 -7.92
C VAL A 216 9.87 -12.94 -8.60
N GLY A 217 9.24 -12.45 -9.67
CA GLY A 217 8.26 -13.17 -10.49
C GLY A 217 8.71 -13.28 -11.94
N ASN A 218 7.76 -13.23 -12.88
CA ASN A 218 8.09 -13.13 -14.31
C ASN A 218 8.47 -11.69 -14.67
N PHE A 219 9.76 -11.43 -14.81
CA PHE A 219 10.31 -10.11 -15.10
C PHE A 219 9.83 -9.52 -16.43
N GLU A 220 9.76 -10.35 -17.48
CA GLU A 220 9.39 -9.91 -18.83
C GLU A 220 7.93 -9.46 -18.86
N ASP A 221 7.02 -10.33 -18.41
CA ASP A 221 5.58 -10.04 -18.36
C ASP A 221 5.27 -8.87 -17.42
N ALA A 222 5.93 -8.78 -16.27
CA ALA A 222 5.73 -7.69 -15.31
C ALA A 222 6.10 -6.32 -15.91
N ILE A 223 7.24 -6.23 -16.61
CA ILE A 223 7.68 -4.98 -17.22
C ILE A 223 6.83 -4.65 -18.44
N TYR A 224 6.50 -5.64 -19.26
CA TYR A 224 5.60 -5.45 -20.40
C TYR A 224 4.23 -4.92 -19.93
N ALA A 225 3.62 -5.58 -18.93
CA ALA A 225 2.35 -5.18 -18.36
C ALA A 225 2.41 -3.76 -17.75
N TRP A 226 3.46 -3.46 -16.97
CA TRP A 226 3.65 -2.10 -16.43
C TRP A 226 3.71 -1.07 -17.56
N ARG A 227 4.61 -1.25 -18.54
CA ARG A 227 4.86 -0.23 -19.57
C ARG A 227 3.64 0.05 -20.45
N ASN A 228 2.89 -0.99 -20.82
CA ASN A 228 1.81 -0.89 -21.80
C ASN A 228 0.41 -0.69 -21.17
N PHE A 229 0.23 -1.00 -19.89
CA PHE A 229 -1.10 -1.01 -19.26
C PHE A 229 -1.23 -0.14 -18.02
N ALA A 230 -0.14 0.19 -17.29
CA ALA A 230 -0.26 0.94 -16.04
C ALA A 230 -0.92 2.32 -16.22
N HIS A 231 -0.74 2.98 -17.36
CA HIS A 231 -1.32 4.29 -17.65
C HIS A 231 -2.83 4.25 -17.91
N ARG A 232 -3.41 3.08 -18.20
CA ARG A 232 -4.83 2.89 -18.51
C ARG A 232 -5.70 2.94 -17.24
N TRP A 233 -5.10 2.65 -16.09
CA TRP A 233 -5.76 2.74 -14.80
C TRP A 233 -6.14 4.17 -14.43
N THR A 234 -7.29 4.32 -13.76
CA THR A 234 -7.75 5.62 -13.22
C THR A 234 -6.73 6.22 -12.24
N ASN A 235 -6.08 5.39 -11.43
CA ASN A 235 -5.02 5.78 -10.51
C ASN A 235 -3.68 5.16 -10.95
N GLU A 236 -2.78 5.98 -11.48
CA GLU A 236 -1.50 5.53 -12.04
C GLU A 236 -0.64 4.73 -11.04
N PRO A 237 -0.42 5.17 -9.78
CA PRO A 237 0.28 4.35 -8.78
C PRO A 237 -0.30 2.94 -8.60
N LEU A 238 -1.64 2.82 -8.54
CA LEU A 238 -2.28 1.52 -8.43
C LEU A 238 -2.06 0.68 -9.69
N GLY A 239 -2.19 1.29 -10.86
CA GLY A 239 -1.91 0.64 -12.13
C GLY A 239 -0.48 0.12 -12.25
N ILE A 240 0.51 0.84 -11.73
CA ILE A 240 1.90 0.38 -11.72
C ILE A 240 2.05 -0.91 -10.90
N ILE A 241 1.48 -0.94 -9.69
CA ILE A 241 1.55 -2.13 -8.81
C ILE A 241 0.78 -3.30 -9.42
N LEU A 242 -0.44 -3.06 -9.88
CA LEU A 242 -1.35 -4.10 -10.32
C LEU A 242 -0.93 -4.68 -11.66
N SER A 243 -0.49 -3.85 -12.61
CA SER A 243 0.05 -4.35 -13.87
C SER A 243 1.35 -5.11 -13.65
N ALA A 244 2.29 -4.59 -12.85
CA ALA A 244 3.55 -5.30 -12.58
C ALA A 244 3.34 -6.59 -11.76
N GLY A 245 2.47 -6.55 -10.75
CA GLY A 245 2.14 -7.70 -9.92
C GLY A 245 1.36 -8.78 -10.68
N GLY A 246 0.38 -8.37 -11.49
CA GLY A 246 -0.37 -9.24 -12.39
C GLY A 246 0.55 -9.93 -13.39
N GLY A 247 1.38 -9.16 -14.11
CA GLY A 247 2.38 -9.70 -15.03
C GLY A 247 3.40 -10.62 -14.35
N ALA A 248 3.89 -10.26 -13.16
CA ALA A 248 4.82 -11.09 -12.39
C ALA A 248 4.23 -12.46 -12.00
N MET A 249 2.90 -12.55 -11.87
CA MET A 249 2.17 -13.78 -11.55
C MET A 249 1.54 -14.46 -12.77
N GLY A 250 1.53 -13.81 -13.94
CA GLY A 250 0.82 -14.26 -15.13
C GLY A 250 -0.71 -14.16 -15.02
N VAL A 251 -1.23 -13.20 -14.25
CA VAL A 251 -2.67 -13.06 -13.95
C VAL A 251 -3.17 -11.69 -14.41
N ARG A 252 -4.32 -11.68 -15.09
CA ARG A 252 -4.99 -10.45 -15.54
C ARG A 252 -5.74 -9.79 -14.39
N LEU A 253 -5.28 -8.60 -13.99
CA LEU A 253 -5.91 -7.77 -12.96
C LEU A 253 -6.58 -6.54 -13.60
N GLY A 254 -7.59 -6.01 -12.92
CA GLY A 254 -8.40 -4.88 -13.34
C GLY A 254 -9.71 -5.28 -14.01
N SER A 255 -10.76 -4.53 -13.71
CA SER A 255 -12.00 -4.57 -14.49
C SER A 255 -11.88 -3.68 -15.75
N PRO A 256 -12.66 -3.98 -16.81
CA PRO A 256 -12.78 -3.08 -17.96
C PRO A 256 -13.19 -1.67 -17.55
N ALA A 257 -14.06 -1.52 -16.54
CA ALA A 257 -14.50 -0.21 -16.05
C ALA A 257 -13.36 0.62 -15.44
N GLU A 258 -12.46 0.01 -14.67
CA GLU A 258 -11.33 0.72 -14.03
C GLU A 258 -10.22 1.12 -15.02
N THR A 259 -10.15 0.38 -16.13
CA THR A 259 -9.13 0.51 -17.19
C THR A 259 -9.64 1.35 -18.38
N ALA A 260 -10.96 1.49 -18.56
CA ALA A 260 -11.58 2.16 -19.70
C ALA A 260 -11.70 3.69 -19.57
N VAL A 261 -11.68 4.24 -18.36
CA VAL A 261 -11.93 5.69 -18.12
C VAL A 261 -10.92 6.60 -18.87
N LYS A 262 -9.73 6.09 -19.21
CA LYS A 262 -8.75 6.82 -20.05
C LYS A 262 -8.74 6.44 -21.53
N ALA A 263 -9.32 5.29 -21.91
CA ALA A 263 -9.39 4.87 -23.31
C ALA A 263 -10.36 5.75 -24.12
N GLN A 264 -11.33 6.40 -23.47
CA GLN A 264 -12.32 7.27 -24.13
C GLN A 264 -11.78 8.64 -24.61
N VAL A 265 -10.53 9.02 -24.33
CA VAL A 265 -9.99 10.36 -24.65
C VAL A 265 -9.06 10.36 -25.88
N ILE A 266 -8.80 9.21 -26.50
CA ILE A 266 -8.01 9.16 -27.74
C ILE A 266 -8.97 9.31 -28.93
N ASP A 267 -9.21 10.58 -29.26
CA ASP A 267 -9.62 11.16 -30.54
C ASP A 267 -10.35 10.25 -31.55
N ALA A 268 -11.65 10.49 -31.74
CA ALA A 268 -12.51 9.76 -32.68
C ALA A 268 -12.25 10.13 -34.16
N THR A 269 -11.06 10.59 -34.51
CA THR A 269 -10.75 11.17 -35.85
C THR A 269 -9.51 10.62 -36.55
N THR A 270 -8.84 9.58 -36.03
CA THR A 270 -7.73 8.93 -36.75
C THR A 270 -8.03 7.47 -37.07
N VAL A 271 -8.51 7.26 -38.29
CA VAL A 271 -8.15 6.21 -39.27
C VAL A 271 -7.71 4.85 -38.72
N ASP A 272 -8.50 3.81 -39.02
CA ASP A 272 -8.14 2.40 -39.28
C ASP A 272 -6.77 1.93 -38.76
N ILE A 273 -6.59 1.97 -37.45
CA ILE A 273 -5.73 1.01 -36.77
C ILE A 273 -6.71 0.01 -36.20
N GLU A 274 -6.62 -1.25 -36.63
CA GLU A 274 -7.17 -2.36 -35.88
C GLU A 274 -6.66 -2.19 -34.44
N LEU A 275 -7.50 -1.62 -33.57
CA LEU A 275 -7.34 -1.76 -32.15
C LEU A 275 -7.56 -3.26 -31.94
N GLU A 276 -6.49 -4.05 -32.08
CA GLU A 276 -6.37 -5.24 -31.27
C GLU A 276 -6.76 -4.75 -29.88
N ASP A 277 -7.90 -5.22 -29.37
CA ASP A 277 -8.24 -5.10 -27.96
C ASP A 277 -7.07 -5.76 -27.25
N ASP A 278 -6.03 -4.96 -26.99
CA ASP A 278 -4.80 -5.38 -26.36
C ASP A 278 -5.22 -5.56 -24.91
N VAL A 279 -5.75 -6.75 -24.64
CA VAL A 279 -6.20 -7.22 -23.35
C VAL A 279 -4.96 -7.44 -22.52
N MET A 280 -4.98 -6.97 -21.26
CA MET A 280 -3.84 -7.16 -20.37
C MET A 280 -3.46 -8.65 -20.32
N PRO A 281 -2.18 -9.00 -20.54
CA PRO A 281 -1.74 -10.38 -20.65
C PRO A 281 -1.93 -11.13 -19.32
N GLY A 282 -2.12 -12.44 -19.42
CA GLY A 282 -2.29 -13.35 -18.29
C GLY A 282 -3.62 -14.08 -18.28
N GLU A 283 -3.70 -15.09 -17.43
CA GLU A 283 -4.92 -15.88 -17.22
C GLU A 283 -5.92 -15.12 -16.33
N GLU A 284 -7.20 -15.49 -16.41
CA GLU A 284 -8.18 -14.98 -15.46
C GLU A 284 -7.86 -15.46 -14.04
N PRO A 285 -8.04 -14.59 -13.02
CA PRO A 285 -7.72 -14.93 -11.64
C PRO A 285 -8.49 -16.17 -11.17
N ASN A 286 -7.74 -17.17 -10.68
CA ASN A 286 -8.28 -18.39 -10.11
C ASN A 286 -7.77 -18.57 -8.67
N ILE A 287 -8.25 -19.60 -7.97
CA ILE A 287 -7.89 -19.83 -6.57
C ILE A 287 -6.36 -20.00 -6.38
N ARG A 288 -5.64 -20.51 -7.39
CA ARG A 288 -4.16 -20.61 -7.36
C ARG A 288 -3.49 -19.24 -7.42
N SER A 289 -4.12 -18.24 -8.04
CA SER A 289 -3.65 -16.84 -8.04
C SER A 289 -3.54 -16.27 -6.62
N LEU A 290 -4.40 -16.69 -5.68
CA LEU A 290 -4.28 -16.28 -4.26
C LEU A 290 -2.99 -16.82 -3.63
N GLN A 291 -2.65 -18.09 -3.90
CA GLN A 291 -1.40 -18.70 -3.43
C GLN A 291 -0.18 -18.03 -4.08
N SER A 292 -0.24 -17.78 -5.39
CA SER A 292 0.81 -17.08 -6.13
C SER A 292 1.06 -15.68 -5.55
N THR A 293 0.00 -14.96 -5.17
CA THR A 293 0.08 -13.64 -4.53
C THR A 293 0.84 -13.69 -3.21
N VAL A 294 0.53 -14.65 -2.34
CA VAL A 294 1.26 -14.84 -1.07
C VAL A 294 2.74 -15.13 -1.34
N GLY A 295 3.03 -16.02 -2.30
CA GLY A 295 4.40 -16.34 -2.70
C GLY A 295 5.17 -15.13 -3.22
N LEU A 296 4.56 -14.34 -4.10
CA LEU A 296 5.15 -13.12 -4.66
C LEU A 296 5.49 -12.11 -3.55
N VAL A 297 4.53 -11.84 -2.66
CA VAL A 297 4.71 -10.90 -1.54
C VAL A 297 5.84 -11.35 -0.61
N TRP A 298 5.91 -12.64 -0.27
CA TRP A 298 6.98 -13.18 0.56
C TRP A 298 8.35 -13.07 -0.10
N ARG A 299 8.47 -13.42 -1.39
CA ARG A 299 9.73 -13.30 -2.12
C ARG A 299 10.17 -11.84 -2.23
N ALA A 300 9.24 -10.92 -2.50
CA ALA A 300 9.53 -9.49 -2.55
C ALA A 300 9.98 -8.95 -1.18
N LEU A 301 9.34 -9.38 -0.09
CA LEU A 301 9.74 -9.02 1.28
C LEU A 301 11.14 -9.56 1.59
N LEU A 302 11.45 -10.81 1.24
CA LEU A 302 12.78 -11.38 1.40
C LEU A 302 13.83 -10.64 0.60
N LEU A 303 13.52 -10.25 -0.64
CA LEU A 303 14.41 -9.43 -1.47
C LEU A 303 14.71 -8.08 -0.81
N TRP A 304 13.69 -7.40 -0.27
CA TRP A 304 13.88 -6.15 0.48
C TRP A 304 14.74 -6.35 1.73
N MET A 305 14.49 -7.42 2.49
CA MET A 305 15.30 -7.75 3.66
C MET A 305 16.75 -8.07 3.30
N LEU A 306 16.98 -8.77 2.18
CA LEU A 306 18.32 -9.06 1.67
C LEU A 306 19.04 -7.79 1.24
N LEU A 307 18.39 -6.91 0.48
CA LEU A 307 18.96 -5.62 0.09
C LEU A 307 19.33 -4.78 1.33
N LEU A 308 18.45 -4.76 2.33
CA LEU A 308 18.70 -4.10 3.60
C LEU A 308 19.90 -4.67 4.36
N LEU A 309 20.02 -5.99 4.38
CA LEU A 309 21.15 -6.68 4.98
C LEU A 309 22.46 -6.28 4.28
N LEU A 310 22.47 -6.29 2.94
CA LEU A 310 23.64 -5.93 2.13
C LEU A 310 24.04 -4.46 2.31
N ILE A 311 23.07 -3.54 2.32
CA ILE A 311 23.33 -2.12 2.59
C ILE A 311 23.89 -1.96 4.00
N SER A 312 23.26 -2.59 5.00
CA SER A 312 23.73 -2.50 6.38
C SER A 312 25.14 -3.10 6.57
N SER A 313 25.47 -4.19 5.87
CA SER A 313 26.80 -4.79 5.93
C SER A 313 27.84 -3.95 5.18
N ALA A 314 27.50 -3.39 4.02
CA ALA A 314 28.39 -2.52 3.27
C ALA A 314 28.74 -1.24 4.04
N TRP A 315 27.75 -0.63 4.71
CA TRP A 315 27.98 0.50 5.60
C TRP A 315 28.87 0.15 6.79
N TRP A 316 28.71 -1.05 7.35
CA TRP A 316 29.54 -1.50 8.47
C TRP A 316 30.98 -1.76 8.03
N LEU A 317 31.17 -2.45 6.89
CA LEU A 317 32.48 -2.75 6.33
C LEU A 317 33.22 -1.49 5.85
N GLY A 318 32.51 -0.55 5.22
CA GLY A 318 33.09 0.73 4.77
C GLY A 318 33.34 1.74 5.90
N ALA A 319 32.78 1.52 7.08
CA ALA A 319 33.06 2.30 8.29
C ALA A 319 34.23 1.74 9.13
N SER A 320 34.84 0.63 8.68
CA SER A 320 36.11 0.14 9.23
C SER A 320 37.25 0.99 8.64
N PRO A 321 38.13 1.58 9.46
CA PRO A 321 39.26 2.38 8.98
C PRO A 321 40.29 1.56 8.18
#